data_AF-A0A2H8THB8-F1
#
_entry.id   AF-A0A2H8THB8-F1
#
_cell.length_a   1.000
_cell.length_b   1.000
_cell.length_c   1.000
_cell.angle_alpha   90.00
_cell.angle_beta   90.00
_cell.angle_gamma   90.00
#
_symmetry.space_group_name_H-M   'P 1'
#
loop_
_entity.id
_entity.type
_entity.pdbx_description
1 polymer ?
#
loop_
_entity_poly.entity_id
_entity_poly.type
_entity_poly.pdbx_seq_one_letter_code
_entity_poly.pdbx_strand_id
1 'polypeptide(L)'
;MDTVMIEKEDLQLGVQTNDKNSKTSQEQIIDHIIMKALNSDFISQQKDQSEFSLEERRKIAGDILKDSHSKFLYIFGDYLIEDHLEYFKSKNNDNYEIHFHLHRLSRLINSKKVICKNRRYQAMLELLKGDYFSDNEMRNREPLLWEQLVGQYLSEEEKFNYDNQYLAQNS
;
A
#
# COMPACT_ATOMS: atom_id res chain seq x y z
N MET A 1 -54.02 -53.49 -7.59
CA MET A 1 -53.89 -52.40 -6.61
C MET A 1 -52.59 -52.63 -5.84
N ASP A 2 -51.45 -52.65 -6.53
CA ASP A 2 -50.73 -51.51 -7.13
C ASP A 2 -50.08 -50.63 -6.06
N THR A 3 -48.81 -50.89 -5.80
CA THR A 3 -47.85 -49.83 -5.45
C THR A 3 -46.51 -50.23 -6.07
N VAL A 4 -46.19 -49.49 -7.13
CA VAL A 4 -45.07 -49.70 -8.06
C VAL A 4 -43.76 -49.24 -7.42
N MET A 5 -42.71 -50.00 -7.73
CA MET A 5 -41.30 -49.76 -7.42
C MET A 5 -40.88 -48.37 -7.91
N ILE A 6 -40.38 -47.51 -7.02
CA ILE A 6 -39.74 -46.25 -7.41
C ILE A 6 -38.24 -46.49 -7.50
N GLU A 7 -37.75 -46.54 -8.73
CA GLU A 7 -36.35 -46.47 -9.12
C GLU A 7 -35.75 -45.15 -8.63
N LYS A 8 -34.57 -45.22 -8.01
CA LYS A 8 -33.76 -44.06 -7.70
C LYS A 8 -33.00 -43.68 -8.97
N GLU A 9 -33.55 -42.73 -9.73
CA GLU A 9 -32.83 -42.06 -10.81
C GLU A 9 -31.97 -40.91 -10.26
N ASP A 10 -30.72 -40.91 -10.70
CA ASP A 10 -29.68 -39.94 -10.37
C ASP A 10 -30.03 -38.54 -10.88
N LEU A 11 -30.35 -37.62 -9.97
CA LEU A 11 -30.37 -36.19 -10.24
C LEU A 11 -29.02 -35.57 -9.90
N GLN A 12 -28.13 -35.62 -10.89
CA GLN A 12 -26.93 -34.80 -10.99
C GLN A 12 -27.36 -33.31 -11.08
N LEU A 13 -27.56 -32.66 -9.94
CA LEU A 13 -27.64 -31.20 -9.87
C LEU A 13 -26.23 -30.64 -10.01
N GLY A 14 -25.89 -30.23 -11.22
CA GLY A 14 -24.71 -29.43 -11.52
C GLY A 14 -24.76 -28.11 -10.75
N VAL A 15 -24.14 -28.10 -9.58
CA VAL A 15 -23.76 -26.86 -8.90
C VAL A 15 -22.57 -26.31 -9.67
N GLN A 16 -22.84 -25.41 -10.61
CA GLN A 16 -21.85 -24.47 -11.11
C GLN A 16 -21.43 -23.60 -9.91
N THR A 17 -20.38 -24.01 -9.22
CA THR A 17 -19.67 -23.13 -8.30
C THR A 17 -18.98 -22.07 -9.16
N ASN A 18 -19.56 -20.87 -9.16
CA ASN A 18 -18.94 -19.65 -9.66
C ASN A 18 -17.58 -19.45 -8.97
N ASP A 19 -16.51 -19.87 -9.64
CA ASP A 19 -15.13 -19.58 -9.27
C ASP A 19 -14.86 -18.09 -9.52
N LYS A 20 -15.20 -17.25 -8.54
CA LYS A 20 -14.87 -15.82 -8.57
C LYS A 20 -13.38 -15.64 -8.30
N ASN A 21 -12.61 -15.69 -9.39
CA ASN A 21 -11.34 -15.01 -9.65
C ASN A 21 -10.44 -14.78 -8.42
N SER A 22 -9.63 -15.78 -8.08
CA SER A 22 -8.30 -15.48 -7.55
C SER A 22 -7.49 -14.83 -8.67
N LYS A 23 -7.40 -13.49 -8.68
CA LYS A 23 -6.58 -12.77 -9.66
C LYS A 23 -5.18 -13.33 -9.64
N THR A 24 -4.65 -13.69 -10.80
CA THR A 24 -3.29 -14.22 -10.91
C THR A 24 -2.28 -13.18 -10.41
N SER A 25 -1.14 -13.61 -9.85
CA SER A 25 -0.10 -12.69 -9.36
C SER A 25 0.36 -11.71 -10.46
N GLN A 26 0.30 -12.12 -11.72
CA GLN A 26 0.58 -11.27 -12.88
C GLN A 26 -0.43 -10.12 -13.02
N GLU A 27 -1.73 -10.41 -12.91
CA GLU A 27 -2.78 -9.40 -12.98
C GLU A 27 -2.64 -8.36 -11.87
N GLN A 28 -2.27 -8.79 -10.66
CA GLN A 28 -2.07 -7.88 -9.53
C GLN A 28 -0.89 -6.92 -9.77
N ILE A 29 0.22 -7.43 -10.33
CA ILE A 29 1.39 -6.62 -10.69
C ILE A 29 1.01 -5.58 -11.76
N ILE A 30 0.29 -6.01 -12.80
CA ILE A 30 -0.14 -5.14 -13.89
C ILE A 30 -1.13 -4.08 -13.38
N ASP A 31 -2.12 -4.48 -12.58
CA ASP A 31 -3.07 -3.56 -11.93
C ASP A 31 -2.33 -2.48 -11.14
N HIS A 32 -1.32 -2.87 -10.36
CA HIS A 32 -0.55 -1.93 -9.55
C HIS A 32 0.21 -0.91 -10.39
N ILE A 33 0.85 -1.36 -11.47
CA ILE A 33 1.62 -0.50 -12.36
C ILE A 33 0.71 0.48 -13.10
N ILE A 34 -0.44 0.04 -13.61
CA ILE A 34 -1.36 0.95 -14.32
C ILE A 34 -1.84 2.08 -13.38
N MET A 35 -2.04 1.79 -12.10
CA MET A 35 -2.46 2.81 -11.14
C MET A 35 -1.36 3.81 -10.77
N LYS A 36 -0.07 3.44 -10.90
CA LYS A 36 1.05 4.27 -10.42
C LYS A 36 1.95 4.85 -11.50
N ALA A 37 2.14 4.14 -12.60
CA ALA A 37 3.03 4.56 -13.68
C ALA A 37 2.42 5.73 -14.47
N LEU A 38 3.27 6.48 -15.16
CA LEU A 38 2.87 7.57 -16.03
C LEU A 38 2.65 7.04 -17.45
N ASN A 39 1.86 7.76 -18.26
CA ASN A 39 1.61 7.37 -19.66
C ASN A 39 2.91 7.33 -20.50
N SER A 40 3.89 8.17 -20.16
CA SER A 40 5.22 8.20 -20.79
C SER A 40 6.01 6.91 -20.63
N ASP A 41 5.70 6.11 -19.61
CA ASP A 41 6.47 4.90 -19.29
C ASP A 41 6.03 3.70 -20.14
N PHE A 42 4.87 3.78 -20.78
CA PHE A 42 4.35 2.70 -21.62
C PHE A 42 4.89 2.81 -23.05
N ILE A 43 4.89 4.00 -23.64
CA ILE A 43 5.43 4.31 -24.97
C ILE A 43 5.81 5.80 -25.02
N SER A 44 6.85 6.16 -25.79
CA SER A 44 7.16 7.56 -26.13
C SER A 44 6.01 8.17 -26.95
N GLN A 45 5.11 8.88 -26.28
CA GLN A 45 4.02 9.60 -26.93
C GLN A 45 4.53 10.93 -27.51
N GLN A 46 4.21 11.20 -28.77
CA GLN A 46 4.33 12.55 -29.33
C GLN A 46 3.24 13.46 -28.74
N LYS A 47 3.52 14.76 -28.67
CA LYS A 47 2.74 15.79 -27.97
C LYS A 47 1.23 15.84 -28.31
N ASP A 48 0.82 15.24 -29.42
CA ASP A 48 -0.56 15.30 -29.95
C ASP A 48 -1.32 13.96 -29.86
N GLN A 49 -0.81 12.97 -29.12
CA GLN A 49 -1.49 11.67 -28.93
C GLN A 49 -2.41 11.69 -27.71
N SER A 50 -3.57 11.02 -27.83
CA SER A 50 -4.52 10.86 -26.72
C SER A 50 -3.91 10.03 -25.58
N GLU A 51 -4.31 10.31 -24.33
CA GLU A 51 -3.90 9.50 -23.18
C GLU A 51 -4.31 8.04 -23.39
N PHE A 52 -3.42 7.10 -23.08
CA PHE A 52 -3.76 5.68 -23.15
C PHE A 52 -4.87 5.37 -22.13
N SER A 53 -5.91 4.69 -22.58
CA SER A 53 -6.91 4.13 -21.69
C SER A 53 -6.29 3.08 -20.76
N LEU A 54 -6.92 2.85 -19.60
CA LEU A 54 -6.45 1.84 -18.63
C LEU A 54 -6.31 0.45 -19.27
N GLU A 55 -7.18 0.13 -20.22
CA GLU A 55 -7.19 -1.16 -20.91
C GLU A 55 -6.01 -1.29 -21.90
N GLU A 56 -5.68 -0.22 -22.60
CA GLU A 56 -4.50 -0.18 -23.49
C GLU A 56 -3.20 -0.30 -22.67
N ARG A 57 -3.11 0.41 -21.54
CA ARG A 57 -1.97 0.32 -20.62
C ARG A 57 -1.81 -1.11 -20.07
N ARG A 58 -2.92 -1.75 -19.71
CA ARG A 58 -2.95 -3.16 -19.30
C ARG A 58 -2.40 -4.07 -20.39
N LYS A 59 -2.85 -3.88 -21.62
CA LYS A 59 -2.40 -4.69 -22.75
C LYS A 59 -0.90 -4.52 -22.99
N ILE A 60 -0.40 -3.29 -23.05
CA ILE A 60 1.03 -2.99 -23.26
C ILE A 60 1.88 -3.61 -22.15
N ALA A 61 1.54 -3.38 -20.87
CA ALA A 61 2.29 -3.96 -19.75
C ALA A 61 2.25 -5.49 -19.76
N GLY A 62 1.10 -6.08 -20.08
CA GLY A 62 0.94 -7.52 -20.20
C GLY A 62 1.77 -8.12 -21.34
N ASP A 63 1.82 -7.44 -22.50
CA ASP A 63 2.59 -7.88 -23.65
C ASP A 63 4.10 -7.80 -23.35
N ILE A 64 4.58 -6.73 -22.71
CA ILE A 64 5.98 -6.60 -22.28
C ILE A 64 6.34 -7.67 -21.25
N LEU A 65 5.45 -7.94 -20.29
CA LEU A 65 5.68 -8.96 -19.25
C LEU A 65 5.80 -10.37 -19.85
N LYS A 66 5.02 -10.66 -20.90
CA LYS A 66 5.07 -11.93 -21.63
C LYS A 66 6.30 -12.04 -22.53
N ASP A 67 6.70 -10.94 -23.16
CA ASP A 67 7.88 -10.89 -24.04
C ASP A 67 9.18 -11.06 -23.24
N SER A 68 9.42 -10.20 -22.24
CA SER A 68 10.66 -10.21 -21.48
C SER A 68 10.50 -9.64 -20.08
N HIS A 69 10.74 -10.50 -19.09
CA HIS A 69 10.80 -10.11 -17.69
C HIS A 69 11.90 -9.06 -17.41
N SER A 70 13.06 -9.13 -18.09
CA SER A 70 14.13 -8.13 -17.94
C SER A 70 13.67 -6.74 -18.39
N LYS A 71 13.10 -6.64 -19.60
CA LYS A 71 12.58 -5.36 -20.13
C LYS A 71 11.48 -4.79 -19.24
N PHE A 72 10.61 -5.65 -18.74
CA PHE A 72 9.56 -5.25 -17.82
C PHE A 72 10.12 -4.62 -16.54
N LEU A 73 11.13 -5.26 -15.92
CA LEU A 73 11.79 -4.74 -14.73
C LEU A 73 12.58 -3.45 -15.01
N TYR A 74 13.13 -3.29 -16.21
CA TYR A 74 13.82 -2.07 -16.61
C TYR A 74 12.85 -0.88 -16.71
N ILE A 75 11.68 -1.07 -17.34
CA ILE A 75 10.70 -0.02 -17.60
C ILE A 75 9.87 0.28 -16.33
N PHE A 76 9.27 -0.74 -15.73
CA PHE A 76 8.29 -0.57 -14.66
C PHE A 76 8.86 -0.83 -13.26
N GLY A 77 10.14 -1.16 -13.14
CA GLY A 77 10.75 -1.59 -11.88
C GLY A 77 10.56 -0.61 -10.72
N ASP A 78 10.61 0.69 -10.98
CA ASP A 78 10.51 1.72 -9.94
C ASP A 78 9.11 1.83 -9.30
N TYR A 79 8.08 1.30 -9.98
CA TYR A 79 6.70 1.26 -9.51
C TYR A 79 6.37 -0.04 -8.77
N LEU A 80 7.26 -1.03 -8.79
CA LEU A 80 7.05 -2.31 -8.12
C LEU A 80 7.19 -2.21 -6.60
N ILE A 81 6.43 -3.04 -5.90
CA ILE A 81 6.57 -3.29 -4.46
C ILE A 81 7.29 -4.62 -4.21
N GLU A 82 7.71 -4.82 -2.96
CA GLU A 82 8.49 -6.00 -2.55
C GLU A 82 7.79 -7.32 -2.90
N ASP A 83 6.47 -7.42 -2.67
CA ASP A 83 5.69 -8.62 -2.98
C ASP A 83 5.71 -8.98 -4.48
N HIS A 84 5.79 -7.97 -5.35
CA HIS A 84 5.85 -8.18 -6.80
C HIS A 84 7.21 -8.75 -7.23
N LEU A 85 8.29 -8.45 -6.50
CA LEU A 85 9.63 -8.94 -6.84
C LEU A 85 9.75 -10.45 -6.65
N GLU A 86 9.00 -11.03 -5.70
CA GLU A 86 9.02 -12.47 -5.44
C GLU A 86 8.53 -13.28 -6.66
N TYR A 87 7.53 -12.77 -7.39
CA TYR A 87 7.05 -13.38 -8.63
C TYR A 87 8.17 -13.54 -9.68
N PHE A 88 9.05 -12.54 -9.82
CA PHE A 88 10.15 -12.58 -10.78
C PHE A 88 11.29 -13.48 -10.32
N LYS A 89 11.52 -13.54 -9.00
CA LYS A 89 12.52 -14.41 -8.37
C LYS A 89 12.17 -15.88 -8.55
N SER A 90 10.91 -16.26 -8.30
CA SER A 90 10.48 -17.66 -8.41
C SER A 90 10.53 -18.22 -9.83
N LYS A 91 10.41 -17.34 -10.85
CA LYS A 91 10.22 -17.75 -12.25
C LYS A 91 11.48 -17.70 -13.11
N ASN A 92 12.55 -17.04 -12.65
CA ASN A 92 13.75 -16.77 -13.46
C ASN A 92 15.05 -16.97 -12.67
N ASN A 93 15.28 -18.17 -12.13
CA ASN A 93 16.44 -18.44 -11.27
C ASN A 93 17.81 -18.32 -11.95
N ASP A 94 17.91 -18.48 -13.27
CA ASP A 94 19.22 -18.55 -13.95
C ASP A 94 19.57 -17.29 -14.76
N ASN A 95 18.71 -16.26 -14.77
CA ASN A 95 18.96 -15.06 -15.56
C ASN A 95 19.66 -13.96 -14.74
N TYR A 96 20.94 -13.74 -15.03
CA TYR A 96 21.77 -12.73 -14.39
C TYR A 96 21.18 -11.31 -14.45
N GLU A 97 20.64 -10.90 -15.60
CA GLU A 97 20.10 -9.55 -15.81
C GLU A 97 18.89 -9.31 -14.88
N ILE A 98 18.02 -10.30 -14.77
CA ILE A 98 16.86 -10.24 -13.87
C ILE A 98 17.31 -10.14 -12.42
N HIS A 99 18.27 -10.97 -11.99
CA HIS A 99 18.83 -10.88 -10.63
C HIS A 99 19.45 -9.52 -10.34
N PHE A 100 20.17 -8.94 -11.29
CA PHE A 100 20.72 -7.59 -11.15
C PHE A 100 19.62 -6.55 -10.93
N HIS A 101 18.55 -6.58 -11.73
CA HIS A 101 17.40 -5.69 -11.55
C HIS A 101 16.70 -5.90 -10.20
N LEU A 102 16.46 -7.14 -9.79
CA LEU A 102 15.82 -7.45 -8.50
C LEU A 102 16.66 -6.96 -7.31
N HIS A 103 17.98 -7.15 -7.37
CA HIS A 103 18.88 -6.65 -6.33
C HIS A 103 18.88 -5.11 -6.27
N ARG A 104 18.93 -4.43 -7.43
CA ARG A 104 18.84 -2.97 -7.51
C ARG A 104 17.53 -2.45 -6.90
N LEU A 105 16.40 -3.05 -7.28
CA LEU A 105 15.07 -2.62 -6.87
C LEU A 105 14.80 -2.88 -5.39
N SER A 106 15.18 -4.05 -4.87
CA SER A 106 15.04 -4.36 -3.44
C SER A 106 15.83 -3.36 -2.57
N ARG A 107 17.04 -3.00 -2.97
CA ARG A 107 17.84 -1.98 -2.28
C ARG A 107 17.17 -0.61 -2.32
N LEU A 108 16.61 -0.22 -3.47
CA LEU A 108 15.90 1.05 -3.62
C LEU A 108 14.65 1.12 -2.72
N ILE A 109 13.82 0.08 -2.72
CA ILE A 109 12.62 0.00 -1.88
C ILE A 109 12.99 0.10 -0.41
N ASN A 110 14.00 -0.66 0.03
CA ASN A 110 14.46 -0.63 1.42
C ASN A 110 15.08 0.72 1.80
N SER A 111 15.85 1.34 0.92
CA SER A 111 16.38 2.69 1.13
C SER A 111 15.27 3.72 1.30
N LYS A 112 14.24 3.71 0.44
CA LYS A 112 13.06 4.59 0.57
C LYS A 112 12.37 4.40 1.94
N LYS A 113 12.17 3.15 2.38
CA LYS A 113 11.61 2.84 3.72
C LYS A 113 12.47 3.44 4.84
N VAL A 114 13.79 3.27 4.78
CA VAL A 114 14.73 3.81 5.77
C VAL A 114 14.73 5.33 5.77
N ILE A 115 14.76 5.98 4.60
CA ILE A 115 14.70 7.45 4.48
C ILE A 115 13.43 7.99 5.11
N CYS A 116 12.26 7.39 4.83
CA CYS A 116 11.01 7.81 5.44
C CYS A 116 11.02 7.66 6.97
N LYS A 117 11.56 6.56 7.49
CA LYS A 117 11.72 6.35 8.94
C LYS A 117 12.66 7.40 9.55
N ASN A 118 13.79 7.66 8.91
CA ASN A 118 14.76 8.66 9.37
C ASN A 118 14.14 10.06 9.35
N ARG A 119 13.39 10.43 8.31
CA ARG A 119 12.69 11.71 8.25
C ARG A 119 11.66 11.85 9.37
N ARG A 120 10.85 10.82 9.62
CA ARG A 120 9.89 10.81 10.74
C ARG A 120 10.59 10.91 12.09
N TYR A 121 11.71 10.21 12.25
CA TYR A 121 12.51 10.27 13.47
C TYR A 121 13.12 11.66 13.69
N GLN A 122 13.68 12.27 12.65
CA GLN A 122 14.20 13.65 12.73
C GLN A 122 13.08 14.64 13.07
N ALA A 123 11.91 14.54 12.45
CA ALA A 123 10.76 15.36 12.81
C ALA A 123 10.37 15.17 14.30
N MET A 124 10.32 13.93 14.78
CA MET A 124 10.06 13.63 16.20
C MET A 124 11.11 14.27 17.12
N LEU A 125 12.39 14.21 16.76
CA LEU A 125 13.47 14.86 17.52
C LEU A 125 13.31 16.38 17.56
N GLU A 126 12.90 17.01 16.46
CA GLU A 126 12.61 18.45 16.47
C GLU A 126 11.41 18.78 17.39
N LEU A 127 10.36 17.98 17.37
CA LEU A 127 9.22 18.16 18.29
C LEU A 127 9.63 18.00 19.76
N LEU A 128 10.57 17.10 20.05
CA LEU A 128 11.08 16.87 21.41
C LEU A 128 11.92 18.05 21.95
N LYS A 129 12.51 18.88 21.08
CA LYS A 129 13.28 20.06 21.52
C LYS A 129 12.40 21.19 22.07
N GLY A 130 11.13 21.23 21.68
CA GLY A 130 10.17 22.20 22.17
C GLY A 130 9.15 21.60 23.12
N ASP A 131 8.13 22.37 23.45
CA ASP A 131 7.08 21.95 24.39
C ASP A 131 5.96 21.14 23.72
N TYR A 132 6.23 20.56 22.54
CA TYR A 132 5.19 19.93 21.71
C TYR A 132 4.44 18.82 22.46
N PHE A 133 5.12 18.08 23.33
CA PHE A 133 4.55 16.99 24.12
C PHE A 133 4.20 17.40 25.57
N SER A 134 4.19 18.69 25.89
CA SER A 134 3.73 19.17 27.20
C SER A 134 2.22 19.02 27.34
N ASP A 135 1.74 18.89 28.58
CA ASP A 135 0.31 18.77 28.87
C ASP A 135 -0.49 19.98 28.38
N ASN A 136 0.09 21.18 28.48
CA ASN A 136 -0.52 22.42 28.00
C ASN A 136 -0.72 22.40 26.47
N GLU A 137 0.31 22.00 25.73
CA GLU A 137 0.26 21.88 24.28
C GLU A 137 -0.64 20.75 23.80
N MET A 138 -0.70 19.64 24.53
CA MET A 138 -1.67 18.57 24.28
C MET A 138 -3.10 19.07 24.48
N ARG A 139 -3.36 19.79 25.58
CA ARG A 139 -4.66 20.40 25.87
C ARG A 139 -5.06 21.45 24.82
N ASN A 140 -4.13 22.25 24.34
CA ASN A 140 -4.35 23.24 23.27
C ASN A 140 -4.81 22.57 21.96
N ARG A 141 -4.21 21.43 21.59
CA ARG A 141 -4.51 20.74 20.32
C ARG A 141 -5.71 19.82 20.41
N GLU A 142 -5.84 19.08 21.50
CA GLU A 142 -6.91 18.11 21.71
C GLU A 142 -7.36 18.13 23.18
N PRO A 143 -8.24 19.08 23.56
CA PRO A 143 -8.67 19.25 24.95
C PRO A 143 -9.34 18.02 25.55
N LEU A 144 -10.11 17.28 24.74
CA LEU A 144 -10.81 16.07 25.18
C LEU A 144 -9.82 14.95 25.55
N LEU A 145 -8.77 14.76 24.74
CA LEU A 145 -7.74 13.76 24.99
C LEU A 145 -6.98 14.08 26.29
N TRP A 146 -6.67 15.36 26.52
CA TRP A 146 -6.05 15.78 27.76
C TRP A 146 -6.92 15.47 28.98
N GLU A 147 -8.23 15.73 28.91
CA GLU A 147 -9.15 15.41 30.02
C GLU A 147 -9.17 13.89 30.30
N GLN A 148 -9.20 13.07 29.24
CA GLN A 148 -9.22 11.61 29.36
C GLN A 148 -7.92 11.00 29.91
N LEU A 149 -6.76 11.57 29.56
CA LEU A 149 -5.47 11.00 29.93
C LEU A 149 -4.83 11.63 31.16
N VAL A 150 -5.15 12.90 31.43
CA VAL A 150 -4.54 13.70 32.52
C VAL A 150 -5.64 14.26 33.43
N GLY A 151 -6.56 15.05 32.88
CA GLY A 151 -7.50 15.87 33.66
C GLY A 151 -8.39 15.10 34.64
N GLN A 152 -8.83 13.89 34.30
CA GLN A 152 -9.68 13.05 35.16
C GLN A 152 -8.97 12.46 36.38
N TYR A 153 -7.63 12.44 36.38
CA TYR A 153 -6.82 11.88 37.47
C TYR A 153 -6.29 12.94 38.43
N LEU A 154 -6.53 14.23 38.13
CA LEU A 154 -6.12 15.35 38.97
C LEU A 154 -7.17 15.59 40.07
N SER A 155 -6.68 15.93 41.27
CA SER A 155 -7.53 16.48 42.33
C SER A 155 -8.07 17.87 41.94
N GLU A 156 -9.12 18.33 42.61
CA GLU A 156 -9.71 19.65 42.36
C GLU A 156 -8.70 20.79 42.55
N GLU A 157 -7.83 20.68 43.56
CA GLU A 157 -6.75 21.65 43.82
C GLU A 157 -5.70 21.66 42.70
N GLU A 158 -5.28 20.48 42.24
CA GLU A 158 -4.34 20.36 41.12
C GLU A 158 -4.94 20.90 39.83
N LYS A 159 -6.21 20.59 39.55
CA LYS A 159 -6.93 21.06 38.36
C LYS A 159 -7.04 22.58 38.35
N PHE A 160 -7.35 23.20 39.49
CA PHE A 160 -7.35 24.66 39.63
C PHE A 160 -5.98 25.28 39.33
N ASN A 161 -4.89 24.68 39.80
CA ASN A 161 -3.54 25.15 39.52
C ASN A 161 -3.18 25.02 38.03
N TYR A 162 -3.52 23.90 37.39
CA TYR A 162 -3.32 23.69 35.96
C TYR A 162 -4.12 24.68 35.11
N ASP A 163 -5.37 24.97 35.48
CA ASP A 163 -6.20 25.95 34.77
C ASP A 163 -5.63 27.37 34.86
N ASN A 164 -5.14 27.77 36.04
CA ASN A 164 -4.46 29.06 36.19
C ASN A 164 -3.17 29.14 35.37
N GLN A 165 -2.38 28.07 35.34
CA GLN A 165 -1.15 28.01 34.55
C GLN A 165 -1.46 28.06 33.04
N TYR A 166 -2.47 27.33 32.59
CA TYR A 166 -2.93 27.31 31.21
C TYR A 166 -3.41 28.70 30.76
N LEU A 167 -4.19 29.38 31.58
CA LEU A 167 -4.67 30.73 31.29
C LEU A 167 -3.52 31.74 31.21
N ALA A 168 -2.51 31.64 32.08
CA ALA A 168 -1.34 32.52 32.08
C ALA A 168 -0.45 32.33 30.84
N GLN A 169 -0.39 31.12 30.27
CA GLN A 169 0.42 30.82 29.08
C GLN A 169 -0.29 31.16 27.76
N ASN A 170 -1.63 31.26 27.77
CA ASN A 170 -2.47 31.45 26.59
C ASN A 170 -3.24 32.80 26.58
N SER A 171 -2.94 33.73 27.49
CA SER A 171 -3.46 35.12 27.50
C SER A 171 -2.54 36.06 26.73
#